data_AF-A0A9D5YBB7-F1
#
_entry.id   AF-A0A9D5YBB7-F1
#
_cell.length_a   1.000
_cell.length_b   1.000
_cell.length_c   1.000
_cell.angle_alpha   90.00
_cell.angle_beta   90.00
_cell.angle_gamma   90.00
#
_symmetry.space_group_name_H-M   'P 1'
#
loop_
_entity.id
_entity.type
_entity.pdbx_description
1 polymer ?
#
loop_
_entity_poly.entity_id
_entity_poly.type
_entity_poly.pdbx_seq_one_letter_code
_entity_poly.pdbx_strand_id
1 'polypeptide(L)' 'MHDEIDVKVRLKDSARAEFLEKGYEKASLRTICRNADVTTGALYFFFRNKADLFDSIVAETAQ' A
#
# COMPACT_ATOMS: atom_id res chain seq x y z
N MET A 1 -8.20 -16.98 6.24
CA MET A 1 -8.90 -15.70 6.01
C MET A 1 -8.36 -14.56 6.89
N HIS A 2 -7.54 -14.82 7.93
CA HIS A 2 -6.86 -13.74 8.68
C HIS A 2 -5.68 -13.11 7.90
N ASP A 3 -5.01 -13.87 7.04
CA ASP A 3 -3.77 -13.44 6.38
C ASP A 3 -3.97 -12.32 5.34
N GLU A 4 -5.12 -12.29 4.67
CA GLU A 4 -5.41 -11.26 3.64
C GLU A 4 -5.58 -9.86 4.25
N ILE A 5 -6.19 -9.77 5.44
CA ILE A 5 -6.34 -8.51 6.16
C ILE A 5 -4.95 -8.02 6.60
N ASP A 6 -4.11 -8.91 7.14
CA ASP A 6 -2.74 -8.56 7.54
C ASP A 6 -1.92 -8.04 6.36
N VAL A 7 -1.94 -8.73 5.22
CA VAL A 7 -1.25 -8.28 3.99
C VAL A 7 -1.71 -6.88 3.58
N LYS A 8 -3.02 -6.60 3.62
CA LYS A 8 -3.56 -5.29 3.26
C LYS A 8 -3.09 -4.19 4.22
N VAL A 9 -3.03 -4.48 5.53
CA VAL A 9 -2.54 -3.54 6.56
C VAL A 9 -1.05 -3.23 6.32
N ARG A 10 -0.20 -4.26 6.16
CA ARG A 10 1.23 -4.07 5.90
C ARG A 10 1.51 -3.26 4.63
N LEU A 11 0.75 -3.51 3.56
CA LEU A 11 0.84 -2.73 2.32
C LEU A 11 0.49 -1.25 2.55
N LYS A 12 -0.59 -0.96 3.29
CA LYS A 12 -1.01 0.40 3.61
C LYS A 12 0.00 1.13 4.48
N ASP A 13 0.55 0.47 5.49
CA ASP A 13 1.53 1.08 6.40
C ASP A 13 2.84 1.39 5.68
N SER A 14 3.33 0.45 4.86
CA SER A 14 4.49 0.73 4.03
C SER A 14 4.22 1.84 3.00
N ALA A 15 3.02 1.90 2.45
CA ALA A 15 2.63 2.93 1.49
C ALA A 15 2.55 4.31 2.13
N ARG A 16 1.97 4.42 3.34
CA ARG A 16 1.95 5.66 4.14
C ARG A 16 3.37 6.20 4.31
N ALA A 17 4.31 5.35 4.73
CA ALA A 17 5.71 5.75 4.93
C ALA A 17 6.36 6.25 3.63
N GLU A 18 6.26 5.49 2.52
CA GLU A 18 6.85 5.88 1.23
C GLU A 18 6.21 7.16 0.68
N PHE A 19 4.88 7.32 0.80
CA PHE A 19 4.18 8.52 0.34
C PHE A 19 4.56 9.76 1.15
N LEU A 20 4.73 9.63 2.47
CA LEU A 20 5.19 10.72 3.33
C LEU A 20 6.63 11.12 3.04
N GLU A 21 7.51 10.16 2.80
CA GLU A 21 8.93 10.43 2.54
C GLU A 21 9.18 11.02 1.14
N LYS A 22 8.51 10.49 0.11
CA LYS A 22 8.85 10.78 -1.30
C LYS A 22 7.79 11.58 -2.05
N GLY A 23 6.61 11.74 -1.46
CA GLY A 23 5.42 12.24 -2.15
C GLY A 23 4.83 11.20 -3.11
N TYR A 24 3.57 11.41 -3.50
CA TYR A 24 2.83 10.48 -4.35
C TYR A 24 3.57 10.15 -5.65
N GLU A 25 4.06 11.17 -6.38
CA GLU A 25 4.67 10.97 -7.69
C GLU A 25 5.91 10.06 -7.65
N LYS A 26 6.81 10.28 -6.69
CA LYS A 26 8.08 9.53 -6.58
C LYS A 26 7.96 8.21 -5.83
N ALA A 27 6.85 7.98 -5.12
CA ALA A 27 6.62 6.74 -4.41
C ALA A 27 6.55 5.53 -5.36
N SER A 28 7.19 4.42 -4.97
CA SER A 28 7.27 3.21 -5.77
C SER A 28 6.48 2.05 -5.17
N LEU A 29 5.53 1.50 -5.94
CA LEU A 29 4.82 0.27 -5.57
C LEU A 29 5.76 -0.90 -5.29
N ARG A 30 6.90 -0.97 -5.99
CA ARG A 30 7.91 -2.01 -5.76
C ARG A 30 8.59 -1.86 -4.41
N THR A 31 8.92 -0.63 -4.01
CA THR A 31 9.49 -0.38 -2.67
C THR A 31 8.47 -0.70 -1.59
N ILE A 32 7.22 -0.30 -1.79
CA ILE A 32 6.12 -0.58 -0.85
C ILE A 32 5.95 -2.09 -0.66
N CYS A 33 5.86 -2.85 -1.76
CA CYS A 33 5.76 -4.32 -1.70
C CYS A 33 6.93 -4.95 -0.95
N ARG A 34 8.17 -4.52 -1.27
CA ARG A 34 9.38 -5.03 -0.62
C ARG A 34 9.37 -4.78 0.89
N ASN A 35 9.01 -3.57 1.30
CA ASN A 35 9.01 -3.17 2.70
C ASN A 35 7.86 -3.84 3.49
N ALA A 36 6.74 -4.17 2.84
CA ALA A 36 5.62 -4.90 3.42
C ALA A 36 5.83 -6.43 3.47
N ASP A 37 6.95 -6.93 2.93
CA ASP A 37 7.22 -8.35 2.68
C ASP A 37 6.11 -9.02 1.87
N VAL A 38 5.77 -8.40 0.74
CA VAL A 38 4.67 -8.80 -0.15
C VAL A 38 5.16 -8.77 -1.60
N THR A 39 4.66 -9.69 -2.42
CA THR A 39 4.95 -9.67 -3.86
C THR A 39 4.08 -8.65 -4.59
N THR A 40 4.57 -8.10 -5.70
CA THR A 40 3.76 -7.17 -6.52
C THR A 40 2.46 -7.82 -7.02
N GLY A 41 2.47 -9.13 -7.30
CA GLY A 41 1.27 -9.87 -7.70
C GLY A 41 0.21 -9.90 -6.58
N ALA A 42 0.64 -10.14 -5.34
CA ALA A 42 -0.25 -10.08 -4.18
C ALA A 42 -0.79 -8.67 -3.94
N LEU A 43 -0.01 -7.60 -4.17
CA LEU A 43 -0.52 -6.22 -4.13
C LEU A 43 -1.70 -6.04 -5.09
N TYR A 44 -1.59 -6.55 -6.32
CA TYR A 44 -2.64 -6.39 -7.34
C TYR A 44 -3.93 -7.17 -7.03
N PHE A 45 -3.90 -8.12 -6.10
CA PHE A 45 -5.12 -8.75 -5.58
C PHE A 45 -5.97 -7.76 -4.76
N PHE A 46 -5.32 -6.82 -4.06
CA PHE A 46 -5.98 -5.86 -3.17
C PHE A 46 -6.15 -4.47 -3.77
N PHE A 47 -5.23 -4.05 -4.64
CA PHE A 47 -5.17 -2.69 -5.18
C PHE A 47 -4.85 -2.72 -6.68
N ARG A 48 -5.67 -2.04 -7.47
CA ARG A 48 -5.53 -2.01 -8.93
C ARG A 48 -4.28 -1.26 -9.39
N ASN A 49 -3.89 -0.22 -8.66
CA ASN A 49 -2.75 0.64 -8.96
C ASN A 49 -2.36 1.51 -7.75
N LYS A 50 -1.38 2.41 -7.95
CA LYS A 50 -0.89 3.34 -6.91
C LYS A 50 -1.97 4.30 -6.39
N ALA A 51 -2.89 4.74 -7.26
CA ALA A 51 -3.97 5.63 -6.87
C ALA A 51 -4.97 4.90 -5.97
N ASP A 52 -5.38 3.69 -6.34
CA ASP A 52 -6.31 2.85 -5.56
C ASP A 52 -5.76 2.56 -4.15
N LEU A 53 -4.45 2.29 -4.04
CA LEU A 53 -3.76 2.15 -2.76
C LEU A 53 -3.77 3.46 -1.95
N PHE A 54 -3.45 4.59 -2.57
CA PHE A 54 -3.47 5.90 -1.91
C PHE A 54 -4.86 6.28 -1.43
N ASP A 55 -5.89 6.15 -2.27
CA ASP A 55 -7.29 6.43 -1.94
C ASP A 55 -7.74 5.58 -0.75
N SER A 56 -7.34 4.31 -0.71
CA SER A 56 -7.68 3.42 0.40
C SER A 56 -7.07 3.85 1.75
N ILE A 57 -5.94 4.57 1.73
CA ILE A 57 -5.26 5.10 2.90
C ILE A 57 -5.95 6.39 3.35
N VAL A 58 -6.25 7.28 2.40
CA VAL A 58 -6.94 8.56 2.67
C VAL A 58 -8.35 8.32 3.22
N ALA A 59 -9.10 7.40 2.62
CA ALA A 59 -10.45 7.04 3.07
C ALA A 59 -10.48 6.54 4.52
N GLU A 60 -9.43 5.85 4.97
CA GLU A 60 -9.29 5.37 6.35
C GLU A 60 -8.91 6.49 7.34
N THR A 61 -8.25 7.54 6.86
CA THR A 61 -7.77 8.65 7.69
C THR A 61 -8.81 9.76 7.84
N ALA A 62 -9.81 9.81 6.96
CA ALA A 62 -10.87 10.82 6.95
C ALA A 62 -12.08 10.50 7.86
N GLN A 63 -11.93 9.53 8.79
CA GLN A 63 -12.95 9.14 9.77
C GLN A 63 -12.68 9.68 11.17
#